data_AF-A0A7S2E1T4-F1
#
_entry.id   AF-A0A7S2E1T4-F1
#
_cell.length_a   1.000
_cell.length_b   1.000
_cell.length_c   1.000
_cell.angle_alpha   90.00
_cell.angle_beta   90.00
_cell.angle_gamma   90.00
#
_symmetry.space_group_name_H-M   'P 1'
#
loop_
_entity.id
_entity.type
_entity.pdbx_description
1 polymer ?
#
loop_
_entity_poly.entity_id
_entity_poly.type
_entity_poly.pdbx_seq_one_letter_code
_entity_poly.pdbx_strand_id
1 'polypeptide(L)'
;MSSEMSSNIQKSRENELRQMVLQRQMQEVQKDLQKLQAKVRRDTENGEGAANEGEEEEEEDEVVRLGDKLNKAGLTEDASKIAKKELRRLKSIQPHHPEYTITHTYLELLASLPWKQSSEDDFNIARARTVLDEDHRGLEKVKVRILEFLAVQKMRGTMK
;
A
#
# COMPACT_ATOMS: atom_id res chain seq x y z
N MET A 1 -10.78 -65.16 -17.36
CA MET A 1 -10.00 -65.92 -16.35
C MET A 1 -8.49 -65.62 -16.41
N SER A 2 -7.68 -66.22 -17.30
CA SER A 2 -6.21 -66.00 -17.30
C SER A 2 -5.75 -64.62 -17.83
N SER A 3 -6.49 -64.04 -18.81
CA SER A 3 -6.19 -62.72 -19.38
C SER A 3 -6.51 -61.55 -18.43
N GLU A 4 -7.57 -61.66 -17.63
CA GLU A 4 -7.96 -60.62 -16.66
C GLU A 4 -7.04 -60.62 -15.43
N MET A 5 -6.59 -61.81 -15.02
CA MET A 5 -5.63 -61.96 -13.93
C MET A 5 -4.26 -61.39 -14.31
N SER A 6 -3.82 -61.60 -15.56
CA SER A 6 -2.59 -61.00 -16.10
C SER A 6 -2.70 -59.47 -16.22
N SER A 7 -3.86 -58.95 -16.65
CA SER A 7 -4.14 -57.51 -16.67
C SER A 7 -4.13 -56.89 -15.26
N ASN A 8 -4.70 -57.57 -14.26
CA ASN A 8 -4.70 -57.08 -12.88
C ASN A 8 -3.30 -57.13 -12.25
N ILE A 9 -2.50 -58.17 -12.53
CA ILE A 9 -1.11 -58.25 -12.09
C ILE A 9 -0.27 -57.13 -12.75
N GLN A 10 -0.54 -56.81 -14.02
CA GLN A 10 0.16 -55.73 -14.73
C GLN A 10 -0.20 -54.35 -14.18
N LYS A 11 -1.49 -54.10 -13.87
CA LYS A 11 -1.93 -52.88 -13.18
C LYS A 11 -1.35 -52.78 -11.75
N SER A 12 -1.25 -53.89 -11.02
CA SER A 12 -0.61 -53.91 -9.70
C SER A 12 0.85 -53.52 -9.77
N ARG A 13 1.61 -54.10 -10.72
CA ARG A 13 3.02 -53.73 -10.94
C ARG A 13 3.18 -52.27 -11.36
N GLU A 14 2.27 -51.75 -12.17
CA GLU A 14 2.30 -50.34 -12.58
C GLU A 14 2.06 -49.40 -11.39
N ASN A 15 1.14 -49.77 -10.49
CA ASN A 15 0.90 -49.02 -9.26
C ASN A 15 2.10 -49.08 -8.30
N GLU A 16 2.74 -50.25 -8.15
CA GLU A 16 3.95 -50.40 -7.36
C GLU A 16 5.11 -49.56 -7.92
N LEU A 17 5.30 -49.55 -9.25
CA LEU A 17 6.28 -48.71 -9.93
C LEU A 17 6.03 -47.22 -9.68
N ARG A 18 4.77 -46.76 -9.80
CA ARG A 18 4.38 -45.38 -9.49
C ARG A 18 4.66 -45.05 -8.02
N GLN A 19 4.39 -45.97 -7.11
CA GLN A 19 4.66 -45.79 -5.68
C GLN A 19 6.17 -45.67 -5.41
N MET A 20 7.01 -46.48 -6.06
CA MET A 20 8.47 -46.37 -5.96
C MET A 20 9.01 -45.04 -6.51
N VAL A 21 8.48 -44.57 -7.64
CA VAL A 21 8.87 -43.27 -8.22
C VAL A 21 8.49 -42.12 -7.29
N LEU A 22 7.28 -42.15 -6.72
CA LEU A 22 6.82 -41.16 -5.75
C LEU A 22 7.68 -41.16 -4.48
N GLN A 23 8.05 -42.34 -3.97
CA GLN A 23 8.97 -42.44 -2.84
C GLN A 23 10.35 -41.86 -3.15
N ARG A 24 10.88 -42.09 -4.34
CA ARG A 24 12.16 -41.52 -4.78
C ARG A 24 12.10 -39.99 -4.90
N GLN A 25 11.03 -39.46 -5.48
CA GLN A 25 10.81 -38.01 -5.56
C GLN A 25 10.66 -37.38 -4.17
N MET A 26 9.95 -38.03 -3.26
CA MET A 26 9.86 -37.60 -1.85
C MET A 26 11.23 -37.56 -1.16
N GLN A 27 12.09 -38.55 -1.42
CA GLN A 27 13.45 -38.57 -0.87
C GLN A 27 14.32 -37.43 -1.43
N GLU A 28 14.21 -37.12 -2.72
CA GLU A 28 14.90 -35.97 -3.32
C GLU A 28 14.41 -34.65 -2.72
N VAL A 29 13.10 -34.47 -2.60
CA VAL A 29 12.49 -33.29 -1.96
C VAL A 29 12.97 -33.15 -0.50
N GLN A 30 13.02 -34.25 0.26
CA GLN A 30 13.54 -34.22 1.63
C GLN A 30 15.02 -33.82 1.69
N LYS A 31 15.83 -34.31 0.75
CA LYS A 31 17.26 -34.00 0.68
C LYS A 31 17.50 -32.55 0.29
N ASP A 32 16.70 -32.01 -0.61
CA ASP A 32 16.78 -30.61 -1.01
C ASP A 32 16.25 -29.68 0.09
N LEU A 33 15.21 -30.09 0.82
CA LEU A 33 14.73 -29.37 2.01
C LEU A 33 15.80 -29.31 3.10
N GLN A 34 16.52 -30.42 3.36
CA GLN A 34 17.63 -30.44 4.30
C GLN A 34 18.78 -29.52 3.88
N LYS A 35 19.12 -29.48 2.59
CA LYS A 35 20.14 -28.55 2.07
C LYS A 35 19.70 -27.10 2.21
N LEU A 36 18.44 -26.79 1.92
CA LEU A 36 17.89 -25.44 2.08
C LEU A 36 17.90 -25.01 3.55
N GLN A 37 17.45 -25.88 4.47
CA GLN A 37 17.49 -25.60 5.92
C GLN A 37 18.93 -25.41 6.43
N ALA A 38 19.87 -26.22 5.96
CA ALA A 38 21.29 -26.08 6.31
C ALA A 38 21.94 -24.84 5.68
N LYS A 39 21.45 -24.38 4.52
CA LYS A 39 21.88 -23.14 3.90
C LYS A 39 21.38 -21.94 4.70
N VAL A 40 20.07 -21.87 4.98
CA VAL A 40 19.48 -20.83 5.83
C VAL A 40 20.18 -20.73 7.18
N ARG A 41 20.49 -21.86 7.84
CA ARG A 41 21.27 -21.84 9.10
C ARG A 41 22.68 -21.27 8.95
N ARG A 42 23.38 -21.63 7.88
CA ARG A 42 24.72 -21.09 7.61
C ARG A 42 24.69 -19.61 7.30
N ASP A 43 23.69 -19.16 6.54
CA ASP A 43 23.47 -17.76 6.19
C ASP A 43 23.19 -16.94 7.47
N THR A 44 22.41 -17.49 8.43
CA THR A 44 22.22 -16.87 9.76
C THR A 44 23.46 -16.87 10.66
N GLU A 45 24.36 -17.86 10.55
CA GLU A 45 25.57 -17.99 11.40
C GLU A 45 26.78 -17.22 10.86
N ASN A 46 26.92 -17.05 9.53
CA ASN A 46 28.07 -16.41 8.89
C ASN A 46 27.99 -14.88 8.79
N GLY A 47 26.99 -14.24 9.39
CA GLY A 47 26.90 -12.77 9.43
C GLY A 47 26.19 -12.12 8.25
N GLU A 48 25.39 -12.86 7.46
CA GLU A 48 24.34 -12.22 6.63
C GLU A 48 23.18 -11.71 7.52
N GLY A 49 23.16 -12.09 8.80
CA GLY A 49 22.35 -11.43 9.83
C GLY A 49 22.69 -9.95 10.05
N ALA A 50 23.92 -9.50 9.77
CA ALA A 50 24.28 -8.09 9.90
C ALA A 50 23.72 -7.21 8.76
N ALA A 51 23.46 -7.80 7.58
CA ALA A 51 22.76 -7.10 6.50
C ALA A 51 21.27 -6.96 6.84
N ASN A 52 20.66 -8.02 7.37
CA ASN A 52 19.26 -7.98 7.82
C ASN A 52 19.06 -7.07 9.05
N GLU A 53 20.00 -7.03 10.00
CA GLU A 53 19.97 -6.08 11.13
C GLU A 53 20.10 -4.62 10.66
N GLY A 54 20.94 -4.34 9.65
CA GLY A 54 21.06 -2.99 9.06
C GLY A 54 19.83 -2.58 8.24
N GLU A 55 19.24 -3.50 7.49
CA GLU A 55 17.99 -3.28 6.75
C GLU A 55 16.82 -3.05 7.73
N GLU A 56 16.72 -3.83 8.80
CA GLU A 56 15.70 -3.64 9.85
C GLU A 56 15.87 -2.30 10.59
N GLU A 57 17.10 -1.86 10.86
CA GLU A 57 17.37 -0.53 11.45
C GLU A 57 16.95 0.62 10.50
N GLU A 58 17.26 0.52 9.21
CA GLU A 58 16.86 1.53 8.21
C GLU A 58 15.33 1.61 8.04
N GLU A 59 14.65 0.47 8.11
CA GLU A 59 13.19 0.35 8.01
C GLU A 59 12.47 0.89 9.26
N GLU A 60 12.97 0.59 10.46
CA GLU A 60 12.43 1.18 11.70
C GLU A 60 12.57 2.71 11.67
N ASP A 61 13.69 3.20 11.16
CA ASP A 61 13.96 4.63 10.95
C ASP A 61 12.95 5.27 10.00
N GLU A 62 12.60 4.61 8.89
CA GLU A 62 11.60 5.09 7.92
C GLU A 62 10.22 5.24 8.57
N VAL A 63 9.78 4.23 9.32
CA VAL A 63 8.47 4.26 10.00
C VAL A 63 8.42 5.36 11.07
N VAL A 64 9.53 5.59 11.78
CA VAL A 64 9.64 6.70 12.75
C VAL A 64 9.53 8.06 12.04
N ARG A 65 10.27 8.25 10.93
CA ARG A 65 10.19 9.48 10.12
C ARG A 65 8.78 9.74 9.59
N LEU A 66 8.09 8.69 9.15
CA LEU A 66 6.70 8.78 8.69
C LEU A 66 5.75 9.21 9.82
N GLY A 67 5.95 8.66 11.03
CA GLY A 67 5.24 9.09 12.24
C GLY A 67 5.42 10.57 12.54
N ASP A 68 6.65 11.08 12.41
CA ASP A 68 6.95 12.49 12.62
C ASP A 68 6.33 13.39 11.55
N LYS A 69 6.36 12.98 10.27
CA LYS A 69 5.67 13.69 9.18
C LYS A 69 4.17 13.81 9.47
N LEU A 70 3.53 12.72 9.88
CA LEU A 70 2.10 12.69 10.23
C LEU A 70 1.77 13.63 11.39
N ASN A 71 2.61 13.66 12.43
CA ASN A 71 2.43 14.57 13.56
C ASN A 71 2.56 16.05 13.14
N LYS A 72 3.47 16.35 12.20
CA LYS A 72 3.68 17.70 11.66
C LYS A 72 2.59 18.15 10.68
N ALA A 73 1.94 17.23 9.97
CA ALA A 73 0.92 17.52 8.96
C ALA A 73 -0.34 18.22 9.53
N GLY A 74 -0.55 18.18 10.85
CA GLY A 74 -1.67 18.87 11.48
C GLY A 74 -3.02 18.22 11.25
N LEU A 75 -3.04 16.88 11.23
CA LEU A 75 -4.22 16.04 11.09
C LEU A 75 -5.36 16.46 12.06
N THR A 76 -6.60 16.31 11.61
CA THR A 76 -7.78 16.36 12.48
C THR A 76 -7.78 15.19 13.46
N GLU A 77 -8.56 15.27 14.53
CA GLU A 77 -8.58 14.23 15.58
C GLU A 77 -8.95 12.85 15.02
N ASP A 78 -9.97 12.79 14.16
CA ASP A 78 -10.41 11.56 13.50
C ASP A 78 -9.32 10.99 12.57
N ALA A 79 -8.71 11.85 11.75
CA ALA A 79 -7.65 11.45 10.83
C ALA A 79 -6.40 10.97 11.59
N SER A 80 -6.05 11.62 12.71
CA SER A 80 -4.92 11.22 13.56
C SER A 80 -5.16 9.84 14.19
N LYS A 81 -6.40 9.55 14.62
CA LYS A 81 -6.76 8.24 15.17
C LYS A 81 -6.60 7.12 14.15
N ILE A 82 -7.03 7.35 12.91
CA ILE A 82 -6.87 6.41 11.80
C ILE A 82 -5.38 6.26 11.43
N ALA A 83 -4.65 7.37 11.29
CA ALA A 83 -3.23 7.36 10.98
C ALA A 83 -2.42 6.54 12.00
N LYS A 84 -2.68 6.72 13.30
CA LYS A 84 -2.02 5.93 14.37
C LYS A 84 -2.36 4.45 14.31
N LYS A 85 -3.59 4.10 13.91
CA LYS A 85 -4.01 2.70 13.76
C LYS A 85 -3.27 2.05 12.59
N GLU A 86 -3.24 2.71 11.44
CA GLU A 86 -2.55 2.20 10.25
C GLU A 86 -1.03 2.20 10.44
N LEU A 87 -0.44 3.17 11.17
CA LEU A 87 0.99 3.16 11.51
C LEU A 87 1.36 1.97 12.40
N ARG A 88 0.52 1.63 13.38
CA ARG A 88 0.72 0.40 14.18
C ARG A 88 0.61 -0.87 13.33
N ARG A 89 -0.29 -0.88 12.34
CA ARG A 89 -0.43 -1.99 11.40
C ARG A 89 0.81 -2.11 10.53
N LEU A 90 1.33 -1.00 10.00
CA LEU A 90 2.53 -0.95 9.18
C LEU A 90 3.74 -1.59 9.89
N LYS A 91 3.95 -1.26 11.17
CA LYS A 91 5.01 -1.87 12.00
C LYS A 91 4.92 -3.39 12.18
N SER A 92 3.72 -3.96 12.01
CA SER A 92 3.50 -5.40 12.17
C SER A 92 3.58 -6.17 10.85
N ILE A 93 3.54 -5.47 9.71
CA ILE A 93 3.59 -6.09 8.38
C ILE A 93 5.06 -6.23 7.99
N GLN A 94 5.43 -7.41 7.49
CA GLN A 94 6.77 -7.62 6.95
C GLN A 94 6.98 -6.75 5.69
N PRO A 95 8.13 -6.08 5.54
CA PRO A 95 8.40 -5.14 4.44
C PRO A 95 8.22 -5.73 3.04
N HIS A 96 8.55 -7.02 2.87
CA HIS A 96 8.39 -7.73 1.60
C HIS A 96 6.93 -8.03 1.22
N HIS A 97 5.99 -7.81 2.14
CA HIS A 97 4.57 -8.04 1.89
C HIS A 97 3.99 -6.90 1.05
N PRO A 98 3.18 -7.18 0.01
CA PRO A 98 2.59 -6.13 -0.83
C PRO A 98 1.70 -5.14 -0.07
N GLU A 99 1.12 -5.54 1.07
CA GLU A 99 0.37 -4.62 1.94
C GLU A 99 1.24 -3.54 2.58
N TYR A 100 2.54 -3.79 2.81
CA TYR A 100 3.44 -2.80 3.41
C TYR A 100 3.51 -1.54 2.53
N THR A 101 3.80 -1.73 1.23
CA THR A 101 3.89 -0.64 0.27
C THR A 101 2.57 0.13 0.13
N ILE A 102 1.43 -0.57 0.17
CA ILE A 102 0.10 0.06 0.09
C ILE A 102 -0.15 0.92 1.31
N THR A 103 0.06 0.39 2.52
CA THR A 103 -0.16 1.14 3.77
C THR A 103 0.83 2.29 3.90
N HIS A 104 2.10 2.10 3.52
CA HIS A 104 3.11 3.15 3.49
C HIS A 104 2.70 4.30 2.57
N THR A 105 2.32 4.00 1.33
CA THR A 105 1.88 5.00 0.35
C THR A 105 0.63 5.75 0.81
N TYR A 106 -0.30 5.06 1.46
CA TYR A 106 -1.49 5.68 2.03
C TYR A 106 -1.14 6.68 3.14
N LEU A 107 -0.25 6.32 4.05
CA LEU A 107 0.19 7.19 5.13
C LEU A 107 1.03 8.36 4.63
N GLU A 108 1.88 8.16 3.63
CA GLU A 108 2.61 9.21 2.91
C GLU A 108 1.64 10.24 2.29
N LEU A 109 0.60 9.76 1.58
CA LEU A 109 -0.43 10.63 1.03
C LEU A 109 -1.12 11.42 2.13
N LEU A 110 -1.51 10.76 3.21
CA LEU A 110 -2.16 11.41 4.35
C LEU A 110 -1.29 12.53 4.96
N ALA A 111 0.03 12.32 5.03
CA ALA A 111 0.97 13.32 5.53
C ALA A 111 1.18 14.50 4.56
N SER A 112 1.03 14.28 3.25
CA SER A 112 1.24 15.30 2.22
C SER A 112 0.09 16.31 2.09
N LEU A 113 -1.09 16.00 2.61
CA LEU A 113 -2.28 16.82 2.44
C LEU A 113 -2.22 18.11 3.28
N PRO A 114 -2.70 19.25 2.73
CA PRO A 114 -2.70 20.55 3.41
C PRO A 114 -3.84 20.66 4.45
N TRP A 115 -3.81 19.89 5.54
CA TRP A 115 -4.89 19.83 6.55
C TRP A 115 -5.23 21.18 7.21
N LYS A 116 -4.23 22.04 7.38
CA LYS A 116 -4.36 23.35 8.05
C LYS A 116 -4.14 24.55 7.13
N GLN A 117 -3.86 24.30 5.85
CA GLN A 117 -3.61 25.38 4.90
C GLN A 117 -4.86 25.58 4.06
N SER A 118 -5.37 26.79 4.09
CA SER A 118 -6.41 27.29 3.19
C SER A 118 -5.90 28.56 2.54
N SER A 119 -6.25 28.77 1.28
CA SER A 119 -6.08 30.09 0.66
C SER A 119 -7.08 31.07 1.27
N GLU A 120 -6.72 32.35 1.26
CA GLU A 120 -7.66 33.43 1.52
C GLU A 120 -8.51 33.63 0.26
N ASP A 121 -9.83 33.57 0.41
CA ASP A 121 -10.76 33.75 -0.70
C ASP A 121 -11.00 35.25 -0.97
N ASP A 122 -10.82 35.69 -2.22
CA ASP A 122 -11.17 37.04 -2.67
C ASP A 122 -12.52 37.04 -3.42
N PHE A 123 -13.55 37.61 -2.78
CA PHE A 123 -14.90 37.73 -3.34
C PHE A 123 -15.17 39.12 -3.96
N ASN A 124 -14.17 39.79 -4.54
CA ASN A 124 -14.38 41.05 -5.24
C ASN A 124 -15.13 40.88 -6.57
N ILE A 125 -16.44 41.16 -6.54
CA ILE A 125 -17.35 41.05 -7.69
C ILE A 125 -16.93 41.96 -8.86
N ALA A 126 -16.43 43.16 -8.59
CA ALA A 126 -16.01 44.08 -9.64
C ALA A 126 -14.80 43.53 -10.41
N ARG A 127 -13.80 43.03 -9.67
CA ARG A 127 -12.63 42.35 -10.24
C ARG A 127 -13.05 41.09 -11.01
N ALA A 128 -13.92 40.27 -10.43
CA ALA A 128 -14.41 39.04 -11.07
C ALA A 128 -15.10 39.33 -12.41
N ARG A 129 -15.90 40.40 -12.49
CA ARG A 129 -16.54 40.82 -13.75
C ARG A 129 -15.51 41.18 -14.82
N THR A 130 -14.52 42.00 -14.47
CA THR A 130 -13.46 42.39 -15.41
C THR A 130 -12.72 41.18 -15.97
N VAL A 131 -12.29 40.27 -15.10
CA VAL A 131 -11.58 39.04 -15.52
C VAL A 131 -12.47 38.16 -16.41
N LEU A 132 -13.75 37.99 -16.06
CA LEU A 132 -14.68 37.21 -16.89
C LEU A 132 -14.91 37.83 -18.28
N ASP A 133 -14.93 39.15 -18.37
CA ASP A 133 -15.11 39.88 -19.63
C ASP A 133 -13.84 39.89 -20.50
N GLU A 134 -12.67 39.89 -19.88
CA GLU A 134 -11.36 39.79 -20.56
C GLU A 134 -11.09 38.37 -21.09
N ASP A 135 -11.28 37.34 -20.25
CA ASP A 135 -10.94 35.96 -20.59
C ASP A 135 -11.98 35.30 -21.50
N HIS A 136 -13.24 35.78 -21.50
CA HIS A 136 -14.33 35.15 -22.21
C HIS A 136 -15.19 36.16 -22.99
N ARG A 137 -15.32 36.01 -24.32
CA ARG A 137 -16.27 36.78 -25.13
C ARG A 137 -17.68 36.15 -25.09
N GLY A 138 -18.70 36.97 -24.82
CA GLY A 138 -20.10 36.54 -24.77
C GLY A 138 -20.49 35.92 -23.43
N LEU A 139 -21.36 34.90 -23.46
CA LEU A 139 -21.82 34.14 -22.27
C LEU A 139 -22.50 35.00 -21.19
N GLU A 140 -23.22 36.06 -21.57
CA GLU A 140 -23.76 37.04 -20.61
C GLU A 140 -24.62 36.40 -19.52
N LYS A 141 -25.50 35.46 -19.89
CA LYS A 141 -26.35 34.73 -18.93
C LYS A 141 -25.54 33.90 -17.93
N VAL A 142 -24.41 33.32 -18.35
CA VAL A 142 -23.56 32.49 -17.49
C VAL A 142 -22.71 33.36 -16.58
N LYS A 143 -22.14 34.45 -17.11
CA LYS A 143 -21.36 35.42 -16.33
C LYS A 143 -22.19 36.05 -15.22
N VAL A 144 -23.41 36.48 -15.52
CA VAL A 144 -24.35 37.00 -14.52
C VAL A 144 -24.58 35.98 -13.41
N ARG A 145 -24.77 34.69 -13.75
CA ARG A 145 -25.00 33.63 -12.76
C ARG A 145 -23.77 33.33 -11.88
N ILE A 146 -22.56 33.40 -12.44
CA ILE A 146 -21.32 33.28 -11.67
C ILE A 146 -21.18 34.46 -10.71
N LEU A 147 -21.46 35.68 -11.16
CA LEU A 147 -21.43 36.88 -10.31
C LEU A 147 -22.49 36.84 -9.21
N GLU A 148 -23.69 36.35 -9.50
CA GLU A 148 -24.74 36.09 -8.50
C GLU A 148 -24.27 35.08 -7.44
N PHE A 149 -23.64 33.98 -7.86
CA PHE A 149 -23.10 32.98 -6.94
C PHE A 149 -22.01 33.57 -6.04
N LEU A 150 -21.06 34.33 -6.60
CA LEU A 150 -20.03 35.03 -5.84
C LEU A 150 -20.63 36.07 -4.87
N ALA A 151 -21.70 36.76 -5.27
CA ALA A 151 -22.40 37.71 -4.41
C ALA A 151 -23.07 37.01 -3.21
N VAL A 152 -23.67 35.84 -3.43
CA VAL A 152 -24.26 35.02 -2.35
C VAL A 152 -23.18 34.48 -1.41
N GLN A 153 -22.06 33.97 -1.95
CA GLN A 153 -20.89 33.55 -1.15
C GLN A 153 -20.35 34.68 -0.28
N LYS A 154 -20.18 35.88 -0.87
CA LYS A 154 -19.76 37.08 -0.13
C LYS A 154 -20.71 37.45 1.00
N MET A 155 -22.02 37.35 0.76
CA MET A 155 -23.05 37.72 1.74
C MET A 155 -23.20 36.71 2.87
N ARG A 156 -23.01 35.41 2.59
CA ARG A 156 -23.09 34.36 3.61
C ARG A 156 -21.93 34.39 4.60
N GLY A 157 -20.78 34.93 4.18
CA GLY A 157 -19.54 34.79 4.92
C GLY A 157 -19.06 33.34 4.90
N THR A 158 -17.77 33.14 4.68
CA THR A 158 -17.05 31.85 4.65
C THR A 158 -17.83 30.71 5.34
N MET A 159 -18.38 29.79 4.55
CA MET A 159 -18.82 28.49 5.08
C MET A 159 -17.60 27.85 5.73
N LYS A 160 -17.65 27.71 7.06
CA LYS A 160 -16.76 26.81 7.80
C LYS A 160 -17.15 25.37 7.53
#